data_AF-A0A7C6Y208-F1
#
_entry.id   AF-A0A7C6Y208-F1
#
_cell.length_a   1.000
_cell.length_b   1.000
_cell.length_c   1.000
_cell.angle_alpha   90.00
_cell.angle_beta   90.00
_cell.angle_gamma   90.00
#
_symmetry.space_group_name_H-M   'P 1'
#
loop_
_entity.id
_entity.type
_entity.pdbx_description
1 polymer ?
#
loop_
_entity_poly.entity_id
_entity_poly.type
_entity_poly.pdbx_seq_one_letter_code
_entity_poly.pdbx_strand_id
1 'polypeptide(L)' 'MNLFIYGVYFLAGIMILENLGVRTISLLAGVGVLGLAVSFGAQNLVKDIISGFFIIFEDQYNVGEYVEIAGVQGTVEE' A
#
# COMPACT_ATOMS: atom_id res chain seq x y z
N MET A 1 7.09 -10.08 -9.45
CA MET A 1 7.74 -11.31 -8.93
C MET A 1 8.99 -11.01 -8.09
N ASN A 2 9.88 -10.09 -8.52
CA ASN A 2 11.19 -9.90 -7.87
C ASN A 2 11.13 -9.27 -6.47
N LEU A 3 10.19 -8.35 -6.21
CA LEU A 3 10.03 -7.69 -4.90
C LEU A 3 9.82 -8.69 -3.76
N PHE A 4 8.99 -9.71 -4.00
CA PHE A 4 8.73 -10.76 -3.01
C PHE A 4 10.00 -11.56 -2.71
N ILE A 5 10.73 -11.95 -3.76
CA ILE A 5 11.99 -12.71 -3.64
C ILE A 5 13.03 -11.90 -2.85
N TYR A 6 13.17 -10.60 -3.12
CA TYR A 6 14.07 -9.73 -2.36
C TYR A 6 13.68 -9.62 -0.89
N GLY A 7 12.38 -9.55 -0.58
CA GLY A 7 11.89 -9.57 0.80
C GLY A 7 12.25 -10.87 1.52
N VAL A 8 12.10 -12.01 0.86
CA VAL A 8 12.46 -13.32 1.42
C VAL A 8 13.97 -13.42 1.69
N TYR A 9 14.82 -13.02 0.72
CA TYR A 9 16.27 -13.01 0.93
C TYR A 9 16.71 -12.08 2.05
N PHE A 10 16.06 -10.92 2.17
CA PHE A 10 16.34 -9.98 3.24
C PHE A 10 16.04 -10.58 4.62
N LEU A 11 14.87 -11.20 4.80
CA LEU A 11 14.49 -11.85 6.05
C LEU A 11 15.40 -13.04 6.37
N ALA A 12 15.72 -13.88 5.38
CA ALA A 12 16.65 -14.99 5.54
C ALA A 12 18.04 -14.50 5.99
N GLY A 13 18.53 -13.40 5.40
CA GLY A 13 19.78 -12.77 5.81
C GLY A 13 19.79 -12.31 7.26
N ILE A 14 18.69 -11.69 7.74
CA ILE A 14 18.55 -11.31 9.16
C ILE A 14 18.61 -12.55 10.06
N MET A 15 17.88 -13.62 9.73
CA MET A 15 17.89 -14.85 10.54
C MET A 15 19.29 -15.48 10.61
N ILE A 16 20.02 -15.51 9.49
CA ILE A 16 21.39 -16.01 9.46
C ILE A 16 22.30 -15.17 10.38
N LEU A 17 22.20 -13.84 10.29
CA LEU A 17 23.01 -12.93 11.09
C LEU A 17 22.74 -13.10 12.60
N GLU A 18 21.49 -13.34 12.97
CA GLU A 18 21.08 -13.62 14.35
C GLU A 18 21.67 -14.93 14.88
N ASN A 19 21.67 -16.00 14.05
CA ASN A 19 22.31 -17.28 14.39
C ASN A 19 23.83 -17.17 14.54
N LEU A 20 24.46 -16.21 13.84
CA LEU A 20 25.89 -15.90 13.98
C LEU A 20 26.21 -15.06 15.23
N GLY A 21 25.21 -14.78 16.08
CA GLY A 21 25.38 -14.02 17.33
C GLY A 21 25.36 -12.49 17.15
N VAL A 22 25.02 -11.99 15.96
CA VAL A 22 24.87 -10.55 15.72
C VAL A 22 23.49 -10.10 16.20
N ARG A 23 23.44 -8.99 16.95
CA ARG A 23 22.17 -8.40 17.38
C ARG A 23 21.49 -7.68 16.22
N THR A 24 20.42 -8.27 15.70
CA THR A 24 19.63 -7.79 14.56
C THR A 24 18.61 -6.70 14.90
N ILE A 25 18.42 -6.40 16.19
CA ILE A 25 17.46 -5.41 16.71
C ILE A 25 17.61 -4.05 16.01
N SER A 26 18.82 -3.55 15.83
CA SER A 26 19.06 -2.25 15.18
C SER A 26 18.75 -2.28 13.68
N LEU A 27 18.97 -3.42 13.00
CA LEU A 27 18.60 -3.61 11.60
C LEU A 27 17.08 -3.60 11.44
N LEU A 28 16.38 -4.36 12.28
CA LEU A 28 14.92 -4.41 12.29
C LEU A 28 14.30 -3.04 12.62
N ALA A 29 14.90 -2.28 13.54
CA ALA A 29 14.47 -0.92 13.84
C ALA A 29 14.54 0.00 12.59
N GLY A 30 15.65 -0.05 11.84
CA GLY A 30 15.80 0.74 10.62
C GLY A 30 14.81 0.35 9.52
N VAL A 31 14.62 -0.96 9.31
CA VAL A 31 13.61 -1.48 8.36
C VAL A 31 12.21 -1.08 8.78
N GLY A 32 11.91 -1.07 10.08
CA GLY A 32 10.63 -0.60 10.61
C GLY A 32 10.34 0.85 10.21
N VAL A 33 11.31 1.76 10.41
CA VAL A 33 11.17 3.17 9.99
C VAL A 33 11.00 3.31 8.48
N LEU A 34 11.78 2.57 7.69
CA LEU A 34 11.65 2.56 6.23
C LEU A 34 10.28 2.01 5.79
N GLY A 35 9.79 0.96 6.43
CA GLY A 35 8.47 0.39 6.17
C GLY A 35 7.35 1.38 6.47
N LEU A 36 7.48 2.15 7.56
CA LEU A 36 6.55 3.24 7.86
C LEU A 36 6.59 4.33 6.78
N ALA A 37 7.77 4.73 6.31
CA ALA A 37 7.91 5.72 5.25
C ALA A 37 7.23 5.25 3.94
N VAL A 38 7.42 3.99 3.55
CA VAL A 38 6.74 3.39 2.39
C VAL A 38 5.22 3.36 2.59
N SER A 39 4.76 3.00 3.80
CA SER A 39 3.33 2.94 4.13
C SER A 39 2.68 4.32 4.06
N PHE A 40 3.37 5.36 4.54
CA PHE A 40 2.88 6.74 4.41
C PHE A 40 2.91 7.20 2.94
N GLY A 41 3.93 6.83 2.16
CA GLY A 41 3.98 7.12 0.73
C GLY A 41 2.83 6.49 -0.06
N ALA A 42 2.39 5.29 0.35
CA ALA A 42 1.27 4.58 -0.28
C ALA A 42 -0.11 5.00 0.27
N GLN A 43 -0.19 5.91 1.24
CA GLN A 43 -1.45 6.18 1.96
C GLN A 43 -2.58 6.65 1.03
N ASN A 44 -2.28 7.52 0.06
CA ASN A 44 -3.30 8.01 -0.89
C ASN A 44 -3.75 6.90 -1.84
N LEU A 45 -2.81 6.11 -2.37
CA LEU A 45 -3.13 4.97 -3.23
C LEU A 45 -4.08 3.98 -2.55
N VAL A 46 -3.84 3.67 -1.27
CA VAL A 46 -4.70 2.76 -0.51
C VAL A 46 -6.09 3.38 -0.32
N LYS A 47 -6.20 4.69 -0.05
CA LYS A 47 -7.50 5.38 0.05
C LYS A 47 -8.25 5.32 -1.28
N ASP A 48 -7.56 5.52 -2.40
CA ASP A 48 -8.17 5.52 -3.73
C ASP A 48 -8.70 4.12 -4.09
N ILE A 49 -7.92 3.06 -3.81
CA ILE A 49 -8.35 1.67 -4.01
C ILE A 49 -9.59 1.35 -3.17
N ILE A 50 -9.60 1.73 -1.89
CA ILE A 50 -10.75 1.49 -1.00
C ILE A 50 -11.96 2.28 -1.49
N SER A 51 -11.79 3.56 -1.81
CA SER A 51 -12.89 4.41 -2.30
C SER A 51 -13.48 3.85 -3.59
N GLY A 52 -12.64 3.47 -4.56
CA GLY A 52 -13.07 2.83 -5.79
C GLY A 52 -13.81 1.51 -5.56
N PHE A 53 -13.32 0.68 -4.62
CA PHE A 53 -14.01 -0.55 -4.24
C PHE A 53 -15.42 -0.27 -3.71
N PHE A 54 -15.59 0.72 -2.82
CA PHE A 54 -16.90 1.07 -2.27
C PHE A 54 -17.85 1.69 -3.30
N ILE A 55 -17.35 2.50 -4.23
CA ILE A 55 -18.16 3.05 -5.33
C ILE A 55 -18.83 1.91 -6.11
N ILE A 56 -18.08 0.87 -6.46
CA ILE A 56 -18.59 -0.28 -7.22
C ILE A 56 -19.45 -1.20 -6.34
N PHE A 57 -19.00 -1.48 -5.10
CA PHE A 57 -19.67 -2.42 -4.21
C PHE A 57 -21.05 -1.94 -3.76
N GLU A 58 -21.20 -0.63 -3.53
CA GLU A 58 -22.45 -0.03 -3.09
C GLU A 58 -23.28 0.56 -4.24
N ASP A 59 -22.80 0.43 -5.48
CA ASP A 59 -23.43 1.02 -6.67
C ASP A 59 -23.72 2.53 -6.51
N GLN A 60 -22.75 3.25 -5.93
CA GLN A 60 -22.95 4.66 -5.55
C GLN A 60 -23.11 5.60 -6.75
N TYR A 61 -22.41 5.28 -7.84
CA TYR A 61 -22.47 6.00 -9.11
C TYR A 61 -22.39 5.01 -10.27
N ASN A 62 -23.28 5.15 -11.24
CA ASN A 62 -23.31 4.33 -12.45
C ASN A 62 -22.82 5.09 -13.68
N VAL A 63 -22.26 4.35 -14.65
CA VAL A 63 -21.87 4.91 -15.96
C VAL A 63 -23.11 5.48 -16.64
N GLY A 64 -23.02 6.74 -17.08
CA GLY A 64 -24.12 7.47 -17.69
C GLY A 64 -24.98 8.30 -16.73
N GLU A 65 -24.70 8.29 -15.43
CA GLU A 65 -25.37 9.19 -14.47
C GLU A 65 -24.76 10.59 -14.49
N TYR A 66 -25.60 11.62 -14.37
CA TYR A 66 -25.14 13.00 -14.18
C TYR A 66 -24.97 13.29 -12.69
N VAL A 67 -23.74 13.58 -12.27
CA VAL A 67 -23.36 13.70 -10.86
C VAL A 67 -22.56 14.98 -10.61
N GLU A 68 -22.53 15.42 -9.35
CA GLU A 68 -21.64 16.48 -8.87
C GLU A 68 -20.70 15.91 -7.80
N ILE A 69 -19.40 15.92 -8.07
CA ILE A 69 -18.36 15.40 -7.16
C ILE A 69 -17.37 16.51 -6.89
N ALA A 70 -17.19 16.87 -5.61
CA ALA A 70 -16.27 17.92 -5.17
C ALA A 70 -16.44 19.28 -5.91
N GLY A 71 -17.68 19.64 -6.26
CA GLY A 71 -18.00 20.89 -6.97
C GLY A 71 -17.78 20.84 -8.49
N VAL A 72 -17.48 19.68 -9.05
CA VAL A 72 -17.37 19.43 -10.49
C VAL A 72 -18.60 18.66 -10.95
N GLN A 73 -19.32 19.17 -11.94
CA GLN A 73 -20.51 18.54 -12.53
C GLN A 73 -20.18 17.90 -13.88
N GLY A 74 -20.77 16.73 -14.16
CA GLY A 74 -20.60 16.02 -15.41
C GLY A 74 -21.37 14.71 -15.45
N THR A 75 -21.26 14.00 -16.58
CA THR A 75 -21.76 12.62 -16.71
C THR A 75 -20.63 11.65 -16.41
N VAL A 76 -20.90 10.60 -15.64
CA VAL A 76 -19.91 9.55 -15.34
C VAL A 76 -19.55 8.80 -16.61
N GLU A 77 -18.28 8.86 -16.98
CA GLU A 77 -17.63 8.07 -18.02
C GLU A 77 -16.57 7.16 -17.37
N GLU A 78 -16.03 6.18 -18.12
CA GLU A 78 -15.17 5.06 -17.67
C GLU A 78 -14.19 5.36 -16.52
#